data_AF-A0A661TAF2-F1
#
_entry.id   AF-A0A661TAF2-F1
#
_cell.length_a   1.000
_cell.length_b   1.000
_cell.length_c   1.000
_cell.angle_alpha   90.00
_cell.angle_beta   90.00
_cell.angle_gamma   90.00
#
_symmetry.space_group_name_H-M   'P 1'
#
loop_
_entity.id
_entity.type
_entity.pdbx_description
1 polymer ?
#
loop_
_entity_poly.entity_id
_entity_poly.type
_entity_poly.pdbx_seq_one_letter_code
_entity_poly.pdbx_strand_id
1 'polypeptide(L)'
;TFMAIATAKVSTSAAEARANGFLGPRDRIVFNRDNLIGEAKKEVLRMVDDGYAPPPEKPLKVLGEAARGMVNAEIFNMKSGGYVSDYDAYLARRIAYVISGGDVRINSTVDEQTILNLEREAFIEFLKQEKTVARIEHMLKTGKPLRN
;
A
#
# COMPACT_ATOMS: atom_id res chain seq x y z
N THR A 1 0.36 7.50 -1.22
CA THR A 1 0.05 7.88 -2.62
C THR A 1 0.33 6.69 -3.54
N PHE A 2 -0.31 6.60 -4.72
CA PHE A 2 -0.06 5.50 -5.66
C PHE A 2 1.42 5.39 -6.05
N MET A 3 2.09 6.51 -6.29
CA MET A 3 3.51 6.54 -6.64
C MET A 3 4.42 5.93 -5.56
N ALA A 4 4.08 6.09 -4.28
CA ALA A 4 4.85 5.45 -3.20
C ALA A 4 4.78 3.91 -3.27
N ILE A 5 3.65 3.36 -3.74
CA ILE A 5 3.48 1.93 -3.96
C ILE A 5 4.24 1.52 -5.22
N ALA A 6 4.04 2.24 -6.33
CA ALA A 6 4.64 1.92 -7.63
C ALA A 6 6.18 1.92 -7.60
N THR A 7 6.81 2.80 -6.81
CA THR A 7 8.27 2.88 -6.70
C THR A 7 8.83 2.13 -5.50
N ALA A 8 7.99 1.40 -4.75
CA ALA A 8 8.35 0.72 -3.50
C ALA A 8 9.10 1.67 -2.54
N LYS A 9 8.55 2.87 -2.32
CA LYS A 9 9.19 3.90 -1.49
C LYS A 9 9.35 3.40 -0.06
N VAL A 10 10.61 3.29 0.39
CA VAL A 10 10.97 3.00 1.78
C VAL A 10 11.27 4.29 2.54
N SER A 11 11.00 4.30 3.83
CA SER A 11 11.39 5.39 4.73
C SER A 11 12.65 5.04 5.50
N THR A 12 13.59 5.98 5.56
CA THR A 12 14.87 5.84 6.27
C THR A 12 14.78 6.29 7.73
N SER A 13 13.72 7.02 8.09
CA SER A 13 13.48 7.49 9.46
C SER A 13 11.99 7.58 9.78
N ALA A 14 11.64 7.61 11.07
CA ALA A 14 10.27 7.79 11.53
C ALA A 14 9.70 9.17 11.14
N ALA A 15 10.55 10.22 11.07
CA ALA A 15 10.14 11.54 10.59
C ALA A 15 9.77 11.50 9.11
N GLU A 16 10.57 10.80 8.29
CA GLU A 16 10.25 10.57 6.88
C GLU A 16 8.98 9.73 6.71
N ALA A 17 8.79 8.68 7.53
CA ALA A 17 7.58 7.85 7.50
C ALA A 17 6.31 8.67 7.78
N ARG A 18 6.38 9.63 8.71
CA ARG A 18 5.30 10.59 8.98
C ARG A 18 5.06 11.52 7.79
N ALA A 19 6.11 12.09 7.20
CA ALA A 19 5.99 12.94 6.02
C ALA A 19 5.40 12.19 4.82
N ASN A 20 5.67 10.89 4.70
CA ASN A 20 5.12 10.01 3.67
C ASN A 20 3.69 9.54 3.97
N GLY A 21 3.15 9.83 5.16
CA GLY A 21 1.79 9.47 5.57
C GLY A 21 1.63 8.04 6.09
N PHE A 22 2.73 7.33 6.40
CA PHE A 22 2.68 6.02 7.04
C PHE A 22 2.45 6.11 8.55
N LEU A 23 2.89 7.19 9.18
CA LEU A 23 2.60 7.49 10.59
C LEU A 23 1.65 8.68 10.69
N GLY A 24 0.59 8.51 11.48
CA GLY A 24 -0.38 9.56 11.80
C GLY A 24 0.21 10.60 12.75
N PRO A 25 -0.38 11.81 12.84
CA PRO A 25 0.14 12.93 13.65
C PRO A 25 0.26 12.61 15.15
N ARG A 26 -0.52 11.64 15.64
CA ARG A 26 -0.51 11.21 17.05
C ARG A 26 0.40 10.02 17.34
N ASP A 27 0.94 9.37 16.31
CA ASP A 27 1.83 8.23 16.50
C ASP A 27 3.11 8.69 17.16
N ARG A 28 3.47 8.08 18.28
CA ARG A 28 4.64 8.48 19.06
C ARG A 28 5.91 7.87 18.50
N ILE A 29 6.96 8.69 18.36
CA ILE A 29 8.29 8.22 17.95
C ILE A 29 9.11 7.94 19.21
N VAL A 30 9.57 6.70 19.36
CA VAL A 30 10.48 6.31 20.44
C VAL A 30 11.87 6.12 19.83
N PHE A 31 12.83 6.98 20.21
CA PHE A 31 14.18 6.95 19.65
C PHE A 31 14.99 5.73 20.09
N ASN A 32 14.88 5.34 21.37
CA ASN A 32 15.57 4.16 21.88
C ASN A 32 14.72 2.90 21.64
N ARG A 33 15.21 2.00 20.78
CA ARG A 33 14.55 0.74 20.44
C ARG A 33 14.27 -0.15 21.66
N ASP A 34 15.15 -0.13 22.66
CA ASP A 34 15.00 -0.95 23.87
C ASP A 34 13.77 -0.55 24.69
N ASN A 35 13.36 0.72 24.58
CA ASN A 35 12.18 1.24 25.27
C ASN A 35 10.88 1.05 24.47
N LEU A 36 10.94 0.69 23.19
CA LEU A 36 9.78 0.72 22.29
C LEU A 36 8.61 -0.14 22.81
N ILE A 37 8.89 -1.38 23.23
CA ILE A 37 7.88 -2.31 23.75
C ILE A 37 7.31 -1.81 25.09
N GLY A 38 8.16 -1.27 25.96
CA GLY A 38 7.75 -0.73 27.26
C GLY A 38 6.82 0.48 27.11
N GLU A 39 7.16 1.39 26.20
CA GLU A 39 6.32 2.56 25.89
C GLU A 39 5.02 2.16 25.19
N ALA A 40 5.05 1.17 24.28
CA ALA A 40 3.85 0.65 23.64
C ALA A 40 2.87 0.04 24.66
N LYS A 41 3.37 -0.71 25.66
CA LYS A 41 2.53 -1.26 26.72
C LYS A 41 1.85 -0.16 27.54
N LYS A 42 2.60 0.87 27.94
CA LYS A 42 2.04 2.02 28.68
C LYS A 42 0.96 2.73 27.88
N GLU A 43 1.18 2.90 26.57
CA GLU A 43 0.20 3.51 25.67
C GLU A 43 -1.09 2.71 25.61
N VAL A 44 -1.02 1.38 25.45
CA VAL A 44 -2.20 0.51 25.42
C VAL A 44 -2.96 0.55 26.74
N LEU A 45 -2.28 0.51 27.89
CA LEU A 45 -2.93 0.63 29.19
C LEU A 45 -3.64 1.98 29.35
N ARG A 46 -2.99 3.07 28.93
CA ARG A 46 -3.61 4.40 28.91
C ARG A 46 -4.85 4.45 28.02
N MET A 47 -4.81 3.84 26.82
CA MET A 47 -5.97 3.77 25.93
C MET A 47 -7.15 3.05 26.61
N VAL A 48 -6.88 2.00 27.40
CA VAL A 48 -7.92 1.31 28.18
C VAL A 48 -8.50 2.22 29.27
N ASP A 49 -7.64 2.90 30.03
CA ASP A 49 -8.06 3.84 31.09
C ASP A 49 -8.86 5.03 30.53
N ASP A 50 -8.50 5.50 29.33
CA ASP A 50 -9.21 6.55 28.59
C ASP A 50 -10.53 6.05 27.97
N GLY A 51 -10.86 4.76 28.12
CA GLY A 51 -12.10 4.17 27.62
C GLY A 51 -12.13 3.97 26.10
N TYR A 52 -10.99 3.66 25.49
CA TYR A 52 -10.90 3.44 24.04
C TYR A 52 -11.93 2.40 23.57
N ALA A 53 -12.73 2.81 22.58
CA ALA A 53 -13.57 1.92 21.80
C ALA A 53 -13.11 1.96 20.33
N PRO A 54 -13.07 0.81 19.63
CA PRO A 54 -12.71 0.79 18.22
C PRO A 54 -13.69 1.68 17.42
N PRO A 55 -13.19 2.45 16.43
CA PRO A 55 -14.06 3.25 15.59
C PRO A 55 -15.02 2.35 14.80
N PRO A 56 -16.26 2.79 14.52
CA PRO A 56 -17.18 2.02 13.70
C PRO A 56 -16.61 1.87 12.29
N GLU A 57 -16.92 0.74 11.65
CA GLU A 57 -16.62 0.54 10.23
C GLU A 57 -17.28 1.65 9.41
N LYS A 58 -16.49 2.29 8.55
CA LYS A 58 -16.95 3.40 7.71
C LYS A 58 -16.76 3.03 6.25
N PRO A 59 -17.74 3.36 5.39
CA PRO A 59 -17.57 3.18 3.97
C PRO A 59 -16.39 4.04 3.48
N LEU A 60 -15.54 3.43 2.66
CA LEU A 60 -14.37 4.06 2.07
C LEU A 60 -14.78 4.81 0.81
N LYS A 61 -14.39 6.08 0.72
CA LYS A 61 -14.55 6.87 -0.51
C LYS A 61 -13.48 6.43 -1.51
N VAL A 62 -13.92 6.02 -2.69
CA VAL A 62 -13.04 5.61 -3.78
C VAL A 62 -13.27 6.48 -5.00
N LEU A 63 -12.20 6.69 -5.76
CA LEU A 63 -12.22 7.53 -6.95
C LEU A 63 -12.67 6.76 -8.21
N GLY A 64 -12.78 5.44 -8.13
CA GLY A 64 -13.30 4.60 -9.21
C GLY A 64 -12.54 4.75 -10.52
N GLU A 65 -13.28 4.72 -11.62
CA GLU A 65 -12.74 4.84 -12.99
C GLU A 65 -11.84 6.07 -13.21
N ALA A 66 -12.11 7.21 -12.55
CA ALA A 66 -11.28 8.41 -12.70
C ALA A 66 -9.84 8.19 -12.22
N ALA A 67 -9.66 7.54 -11.06
CA ALA A 67 -8.32 7.23 -10.56
C ALA A 67 -7.59 6.23 -11.45
N ARG A 68 -8.29 5.23 -12.00
CA ARG A 68 -7.70 4.29 -12.96
C ARG A 68 -7.22 5.00 -14.21
N GLY A 69 -8.01 5.93 -14.75
CA GLY A 69 -7.62 6.74 -15.90
C GLY A 69 -6.34 7.54 -15.65
N MET A 70 -6.28 8.25 -14.51
CA MET A 70 -5.10 9.02 -14.12
C MET A 70 -3.86 8.15 -13.94
N VAL A 71 -3.99 7.03 -13.23
CA VAL A 71 -2.88 6.10 -12.98
C VAL A 71 -2.41 5.43 -14.28
N ASN A 72 -3.33 5.07 -15.18
CA ASN A 72 -2.98 4.48 -16.47
C ASN A 72 -2.17 5.45 -17.34
N ALA A 73 -2.50 6.75 -17.32
CA ALA A 73 -1.72 7.76 -18.01
C ALA A 73 -0.28 7.84 -17.45
N GLU A 74 -0.13 7.80 -16.13
CA GLU A 74 1.20 7.83 -15.49
C GLU A 74 2.00 6.57 -15.79
N ILE A 75 1.37 5.39 -15.76
CA ILE A 75 2.01 4.12 -16.15
C ILE A 75 2.45 4.17 -17.62
N PHE A 76 1.63 4.76 -18.49
CA PHE A 76 1.97 4.92 -19.91
C PHE A 76 3.19 5.83 -20.09
N ASN A 77 3.26 6.94 -19.36
CA ASN A 77 4.40 7.85 -19.39
C ASN A 77 5.68 7.15 -18.90
N MET A 78 5.60 6.43 -17.77
CA MET A 78 6.75 5.69 -17.23
C MET A 78 7.23 4.59 -18.18
N LYS A 79 6.30 3.88 -18.84
CA LYS A 79 6.64 2.85 -19.82
C LYS A 79 7.29 3.46 -21.06
N SER A 80 6.71 4.53 -21.59
CA SER A 80 7.26 5.25 -22.75
C SER A 80 8.65 5.84 -22.46
N GLY A 81 8.89 6.27 -21.22
CA GLY A 81 10.19 6.73 -20.74
C GLY A 81 11.20 5.62 -20.39
N GLY A 82 10.83 4.34 -20.53
CA GLY A 82 11.70 3.20 -20.21
C GLY A 82 11.96 2.98 -18.72
N TYR A 83 11.19 3.61 -17.82
CA TYR A 83 11.36 3.50 -16.37
C TYR A 83 10.77 2.20 -15.79
N VAL A 84 9.76 1.63 -16.45
CA VAL A 84 9.03 0.42 -16.03
C VAL A 84 8.96 -0.58 -17.16
N SER A 85 9.07 -1.88 -16.84
CA SER A 85 8.86 -2.97 -17.79
C SER A 85 7.38 -3.16 -18.13
N ASP A 86 7.10 -3.97 -19.15
CA ASP A 86 5.73 -4.40 -19.46
C ASP A 86 5.05 -5.11 -18.29
N TYR A 87 5.84 -5.88 -17.55
CA TYR A 87 5.32 -6.62 -16.42
C TYR A 87 5.05 -5.71 -15.21
N ASP A 88 5.92 -4.72 -14.96
CA ASP A 88 5.66 -3.68 -13.96
C ASP A 88 4.37 -2.91 -14.28
N ALA A 89 4.15 -2.58 -15.55
CA ALA A 89 2.93 -1.92 -16.00
C ALA A 89 1.68 -2.80 -15.78
N TYR A 90 1.78 -4.11 -16.03
CA TYR A 90 0.70 -5.07 -15.72
C TYR A 90 0.35 -5.07 -14.23
N LEU A 91 1.35 -5.23 -13.35
CA LEU A 91 1.15 -5.23 -11.90
C LEU A 91 0.54 -3.89 -11.42
N ALA A 92 1.11 -2.78 -11.88
CA ALA A 92 0.68 -1.43 -11.50
C ALA A 92 -0.79 -1.16 -11.88
N ARG A 93 -1.23 -1.60 -13.06
CA ARG A 93 -2.64 -1.47 -13.49
C ARG A 93 -3.58 -2.28 -12.60
N ARG A 94 -3.20 -3.50 -12.23
CA ARG A 94 -4.02 -4.35 -11.36
C ARG A 94 -4.07 -3.81 -9.93
N ILE A 95 -2.98 -3.23 -9.42
CA ILE A 95 -2.96 -2.52 -8.14
C ILE A 95 -3.84 -1.26 -8.20
N ALA A 96 -3.78 -0.50 -9.29
CA ALA A 96 -4.63 0.67 -9.50
C ALA A 96 -6.13 0.32 -9.44
N TYR A 97 -6.51 -0.83 -10.01
CA TYR A 97 -7.87 -1.36 -9.92
C TYR A 97 -8.31 -1.66 -8.49
N VAL A 98 -7.44 -2.27 -7.66
CA VAL A 98 -7.74 -2.54 -6.25
C VAL A 98 -7.96 -1.23 -5.50
N ILE A 99 -7.04 -0.29 -5.62
CA ILE A 99 -7.08 1.00 -4.89
C ILE A 99 -8.27 1.86 -5.35
N SER A 100 -8.72 1.72 -6.59
CA SER A 100 -9.92 2.42 -7.08
C SER A 100 -11.23 1.81 -6.61
N GLY A 101 -11.21 0.68 -5.89
CA GLY A 101 -12.42 -0.03 -5.47
C GLY A 101 -13.05 -0.90 -6.55
N GLY A 102 -12.27 -1.30 -7.56
CA GLY A 102 -12.74 -2.14 -8.66
C GLY A 102 -13.47 -1.38 -9.76
N ASP A 103 -14.57 -1.95 -10.27
CA ASP A 103 -15.41 -1.38 -11.32
C ASP A 103 -16.55 -0.53 -10.74
N VAL A 104 -16.17 0.55 -10.07
CA VAL A 104 -17.10 1.53 -9.48
C VAL A 104 -16.98 2.88 -10.15
N ARG A 105 -18.12 3.60 -10.17
CA ARG A 105 -18.19 4.94 -10.73
C ARG A 105 -17.40 5.95 -9.89
N ILE A 106 -17.19 7.13 -10.47
CA ILE A 106 -16.50 8.24 -9.81
C ILE A 106 -17.29 8.65 -8.55
N ASN A 107 -16.57 8.92 -7.45
CA ASN A 107 -17.12 9.31 -6.14
C ASN A 107 -18.03 8.26 -5.48
N SER A 108 -17.90 6.98 -5.86
CA SER A 108 -18.56 5.89 -5.15
C SER A 108 -17.94 5.67 -3.76
N THR A 109 -18.73 5.05 -2.90
CA THR A 109 -18.29 4.53 -1.61
C THR A 109 -18.42 3.02 -1.61
N VAL A 110 -17.40 2.34 -1.09
CA VAL A 110 -17.39 0.87 -0.93
C VAL A 110 -17.18 0.52 0.53
N ASP A 111 -17.59 -0.67 0.95
CA ASP A 111 -17.18 -1.19 2.25
C ASP A 111 -15.68 -1.53 2.25
N GLU A 112 -15.08 -1.60 3.44
CA GLU A 112 -13.68 -1.98 3.59
C GLU A 112 -13.45 -3.42 3.10
N GLN A 113 -14.41 -4.30 3.33
CA GLN A 113 -14.34 -5.71 2.95
C GLN A 113 -14.20 -5.90 1.42
N THR A 114 -14.78 -5.02 0.61
CA THR A 114 -14.65 -5.02 -0.85
C THR A 114 -13.20 -4.82 -1.24
N ILE A 115 -12.51 -3.85 -0.64
CA ILE A 115 -11.08 -3.60 -0.92
C ILE A 115 -10.23 -4.79 -0.49
N LEU A 116 -10.48 -5.35 0.69
CA LEU A 116 -9.75 -6.52 1.19
C LEU A 116 -9.94 -7.76 0.28
N ASN A 117 -11.15 -7.96 -0.24
CA ASN A 117 -11.43 -9.03 -1.18
C ASN A 117 -10.68 -8.83 -2.51
N LEU A 118 -10.72 -7.61 -3.06
CA LEU A 118 -10.01 -7.25 -4.29
C LEU A 118 -8.49 -7.39 -4.14
N GLU A 119 -7.94 -6.99 -3.00
CA GLU A 119 -6.52 -7.14 -2.67
C GLU A 119 -6.13 -8.62 -2.61
N ARG A 120 -6.90 -9.44 -1.89
CA ARG A 120 -6.67 -10.88 -1.81
C ARG A 120 -6.70 -11.54 -3.18
N GLU A 121 -7.69 -11.21 -4.01
CA GLU A 121 -7.79 -11.73 -5.38
C GLU A 121 -6.58 -11.34 -6.23
N ALA A 122 -6.18 -10.07 -6.21
CA ALA A 122 -5.01 -9.57 -6.93
C ALA A 122 -3.73 -10.26 -6.47
N PHE A 123 -3.56 -10.44 -5.16
CA PHE A 123 -2.41 -11.11 -4.58
C PHE A 123 -2.29 -12.56 -5.07
N ILE A 124 -3.39 -13.32 -5.03
CA ILE A 124 -3.42 -14.71 -5.52
C ILE A 124 -3.21 -14.76 -7.04
N GLU A 125 -3.75 -13.81 -7.80
CA GLU A 125 -3.52 -13.69 -9.24
C GLU A 125 -2.03 -13.47 -9.55
N PHE A 126 -1.37 -12.58 -8.82
CA PHE A 126 0.06 -12.33 -8.99
C PHE A 126 0.92 -13.54 -8.65
N LEU A 127 0.58 -14.31 -7.62
CA LEU A 127 1.31 -15.53 -7.26
C LEU A 127 1.23 -16.62 -8.33
N LYS A 128 0.22 -16.60 -9.21
CA LYS A 128 0.12 -17.53 -10.35
C LYS A 128 1.07 -17.16 -11.49
N GLN A 129 1.66 -15.97 -11.47
CA GLN A 129 2.54 -15.51 -12.53
C GLN A 129 3.98 -15.97 -12.28
N GLU A 130 4.57 -16.67 -13.26
CA GLU A 130 5.96 -17.15 -13.21
C GLU A 130 6.95 -16.01 -12.94
N LYS A 131 6.71 -14.83 -13.54
CA LYS A 131 7.55 -13.65 -13.33
C LYS A 131 7.52 -13.14 -11.88
N THR A 132 6.36 -13.17 -11.20
CA THR A 132 6.28 -12.83 -9.76
C THR A 132 7.08 -13.84 -8.94
N VAL A 133 6.90 -15.14 -9.19
CA VAL A 133 7.61 -16.19 -8.46
C VAL A 133 9.13 -16.06 -8.63
N ALA A 134 9.59 -15.81 -9.86
CA ALA A 134 11.00 -15.55 -10.15
C ALA A 134 11.53 -14.30 -9.43
N ARG A 135 10.73 -13.22 -9.35
CA ARG A 135 11.11 -12.01 -8.59
C ARG A 135 11.26 -12.29 -7.10
N ILE A 136 10.31 -13.03 -6.51
CA ILE A 136 10.35 -13.41 -5.09
C ILE A 136 11.60 -14.27 -4.83
N GLU A 137 11.81 -15.32 -5.63
CA GLU A 137 12.94 -16.22 -5.48
C GLU A 137 14.28 -15.48 -5.62
N HIS A 138 14.42 -14.63 -6.64
CA HIS A 138 15.62 -13.84 -6.84
C HIS A 138 15.87 -12.89 -5.67
N MET A 139 14.84 -12.16 -5.20
CA MET A 139 14.97 -11.22 -4.09
C MET A 139 15.37 -11.93 -2.78
N LEU A 140 14.79 -13.10 -2.50
CA LEU A 140 15.16 -13.89 -1.31
C LEU A 140 16.59 -14.42 -1.39
N LYS A 141 17.08 -14.77 -2.59
CA LYS A 141 18.44 -15.29 -2.80
C LYS A 141 19.51 -14.19 -2.82
N THR A 142 19.23 -13.05 -3.43
CA THR A 142 20.25 -12.03 -3.74
C THR A 142 20.08 -10.74 -2.95
N GLY A 143 18.93 -10.53 -2.30
CA GLY A 143 18.56 -9.27 -1.69
C GLY A 143 18.33 -8.11 -2.68
N LYS A 144 18.33 -8.38 -3.99
CA LYS A 144 18.20 -7.37 -5.05
C LYS A 144 16.91 -7.56 -5.84
N PRO A 145 16.31 -6.49 -6.38
CA PRO A 145 15.12 -6.60 -7.21
C PRO A 145 15.47 -7.19 -8.58
N LEU A 146 14.66 -8.14 -9.06
CA LEU A 146 14.69 -8.63 -10.43
C LEU A 146 13.71 -7.82 -11.30
N ARG A 147 14.18 -7.28 -12.42
CA ARG A 147 13.34 -6.60 -13.42
C ARG A 147 13.22 -7.49 -14.66
N ASN A 148 12.10 -8.19 -14.76
CA ASN A 148 11.70 -9.09 -15.87
C ASN A 148 10.29 -8.77 -16.36
#